data_AF-A0A1G8U047-F1
#
_entry.id   AF-A0A1G8U047-F1
#
_cell.length_a   1.000
_cell.length_b   1.000
_cell.length_c   1.000
_cell.angle_alpha   90.00
_cell.angle_beta   90.00
_cell.angle_gamma   90.00
#
_symmetry.space_group_name_H-M   'P 1'
#
loop_
_entity.id
_entity.type
_entity.pdbx_description
1 polymer ?
#
loop_
_entity_poly.entity_id
_entity_poly.type
_entity_poly.pdbx_seq_one_letter_code
_entity_poly.pdbx_strand_id
1 'polypeptide(L)'
;MKMTSLMTAIVASFLGTQSVIADGAGEYEYMIACAGCHGESAKGDGPLAQLLKIGTPDLTHLAANNDGKFPFEYAVFMIDRRNLIPAHGNDMPVWGDR
;
A
#
# COMPACT_ATOMS: atom_id res chain seq x y z
N MET A 1 -21.72 20.80 54.25
CA MET A 1 -21.54 21.70 53.08
C MET A 1 -20.40 21.16 52.22
N LYS A 2 -20.76 20.61 51.06
CA LYS A 2 -19.99 20.41 49.81
C LYS A 2 -18.52 19.96 49.93
N MET A 3 -18.32 18.64 49.91
CA MET A 3 -17.07 18.02 49.44
C MET A 3 -16.95 18.26 47.94
N THR A 4 -16.04 19.15 47.53
CA THR A 4 -15.65 19.32 46.13
C THR A 4 -14.64 18.25 45.76
N SER A 5 -15.11 17.17 45.13
CA SER A 5 -14.25 16.16 44.52
C SER A 5 -13.67 16.71 43.21
N LEU A 6 -12.35 16.88 43.16
CA LEU A 6 -11.61 17.15 41.94
C LEU A 6 -11.67 15.90 41.05
N MET A 7 -12.48 15.91 39.99
CA MET A 7 -12.40 14.87 38.95
C MET A 7 -11.29 15.24 37.96
N THR A 8 -10.12 14.66 38.15
CA THR A 8 -9.06 14.68 37.13
C THR A 8 -9.51 13.79 35.97
N ALA A 9 -10.03 14.40 34.90
CA ALA A 9 -10.35 13.69 33.68
C ALA A 9 -9.03 13.30 32.97
N ILE A 10 -8.58 12.05 33.16
CA ILE A 10 -7.55 11.45 32.34
C ILE A 10 -8.19 11.17 30.98
N VAL A 11 -8.07 12.12 30.06
CA VAL A 11 -8.35 11.87 28.63
C VAL A 11 -7.16 11.07 28.11
N ALA A 12 -7.25 9.75 28.24
CA ALA A 12 -6.31 8.84 27.60
C ALA A 12 -6.58 8.89 26.09
N SER A 13 -5.88 9.78 25.39
CA SER A 13 -5.83 9.82 23.94
C SER A 13 -5.26 8.49 23.43
N PHE A 14 -6.14 7.57 23.05
CA PHE A 14 -5.79 6.39 22.26
C PHE A 14 -5.30 6.87 20.88
N LEU A 15 -4.01 7.16 20.74
CA LEU A 15 -3.34 7.06 19.45
C LEU A 15 -3.15 5.57 19.14
N GLY A 16 -4.26 4.88 18.89
CA GLY A 16 -4.22 3.53 18.38
C GLY A 16 -3.74 3.58 16.93
N THR A 17 -2.58 2.99 16.66
CA THR A 17 -2.17 2.64 15.30
C THR A 17 -3.26 1.76 14.73
N GLN A 18 -4.07 2.28 13.81
CA GLN A 18 -5.07 1.46 13.14
C GLN A 18 -4.31 0.47 12.25
N SER A 19 -4.35 -0.80 12.61
CA SER A 19 -3.91 -1.89 11.74
C SER A 19 -4.84 -1.91 10.54
N VAL A 20 -4.37 -1.49 9.38
CA VAL A 20 -5.09 -1.74 8.12
C VAL A 20 -5.00 -3.24 7.90
N ILE A 21 -6.11 -3.96 8.14
CA ILE A 21 -6.19 -5.37 7.81
C ILE A 21 -6.21 -5.46 6.28
N ALA A 22 -5.31 -6.28 5.73
CA ALA A 22 -5.38 -6.65 4.32
C ALA A 22 -6.75 -7.31 4.08
N ASP A 23 -7.62 -6.64 3.33
CA ASP A 23 -8.92 -7.19 2.96
C ASP A 23 -8.83 -7.93 1.62
N GLY A 24 -9.82 -8.76 1.35
CA GLY A 24 -9.88 -9.53 0.10
C GLY A 24 -10.02 -8.65 -1.15
N ALA A 25 -10.45 -7.38 -1.00
CA ALA A 25 -10.52 -6.45 -2.12
C ALA A 25 -9.11 -6.03 -2.57
N GLY A 26 -8.23 -5.69 -1.63
CA GLY A 26 -6.83 -5.36 -1.96
C GLY A 26 -6.07 -6.53 -2.60
N GLU A 27 -6.29 -7.76 -2.10
CA GLU A 27 -5.72 -8.96 -2.71
C GLU A 27 -6.25 -9.17 -4.14
N TYR A 28 -7.56 -9.08 -4.34
CA TYR A 28 -8.19 -9.21 -5.65
C TYR A 28 -7.64 -8.19 -6.66
N GLU A 29 -7.55 -6.92 -6.27
CA GLU A 29 -7.01 -5.84 -7.11
C GLU A 29 -5.54 -6.08 -7.46
N TYR A 30 -4.74 -6.55 -6.49
CA TYR A 30 -3.34 -6.88 -6.72
C TYR A 30 -3.19 -7.98 -7.78
N MET A 31 -3.99 -9.03 -7.67
CA MET A 31 -3.92 -10.17 -8.59
C MET A 31 -4.28 -9.79 -10.03
N ILE A 32 -5.19 -8.84 -10.21
CA ILE A 32 -5.66 -8.43 -11.54
C ILE A 32 -4.77 -7.35 -12.16
N ALA A 33 -4.37 -6.34 -11.38
CA ALA A 33 -3.69 -5.16 -11.92
C ALA A 33 -2.16 -5.20 -11.77
N CYS A 34 -1.62 -5.94 -10.79
CA CYS A 34 -0.21 -5.86 -10.41
C CYS A 34 0.55 -7.16 -10.70
N ALA A 35 -0.06 -8.32 -10.42
CA ALA A 35 0.61 -9.62 -10.46
C ALA A 35 1.12 -10.02 -11.85
N GLY A 36 0.57 -9.48 -12.94
CA GLY A 36 1.08 -9.73 -14.29
C GLY A 36 2.56 -9.34 -14.45
N CYS A 37 2.98 -8.25 -13.80
CA CYS A 37 4.37 -7.79 -13.79
C CYS A 37 5.09 -8.22 -12.49
N HIS A 38 4.47 -7.99 -11.33
CA HIS A 38 5.12 -8.20 -10.03
C HIS A 38 5.04 -9.65 -9.52
N GLY A 39 4.23 -10.50 -10.14
CA GLY A 39 3.98 -11.89 -9.74
C GLY A 39 3.00 -12.01 -8.56
N GLU A 40 2.42 -13.19 -8.37
CA GLU A 40 1.54 -13.47 -7.21
C GLU A 40 2.31 -13.33 -5.88
N SER A 41 3.61 -13.60 -5.92
CA SER A 41 4.50 -13.47 -4.75
C SER A 41 4.89 -12.02 -4.43
N ALA A 42 4.60 -11.09 -5.35
CA ALA A 42 5.02 -9.69 -5.33
C ALA A 42 6.53 -9.44 -5.39
N LYS A 43 7.32 -10.43 -5.80
CA LYS A 43 8.79 -10.34 -5.83
C LYS A 43 9.36 -9.85 -7.16
N GLY A 44 8.51 -9.43 -8.09
CA GLY A 44 8.93 -9.09 -9.45
C GLY A 44 9.13 -10.31 -10.35
N ASP A 45 8.50 -11.43 -10.01
CA ASP A 45 8.59 -12.71 -10.72
C ASP A 45 7.35 -12.97 -11.60
N GLY A 46 6.61 -11.92 -11.96
CA GLY A 46 5.44 -12.04 -12.83
C GLY A 46 5.80 -12.49 -14.24
N PRO A 47 4.84 -13.10 -14.97
CA PRO A 47 5.08 -13.62 -16.32
C PRO A 47 5.56 -12.55 -17.32
N LEU A 48 5.24 -11.27 -17.09
CA LEU A 48 5.70 -10.17 -17.93
C LEU A 48 7.05 -9.60 -17.51
N ALA A 49 7.58 -9.94 -16.32
CA ALA A 49 8.79 -9.34 -15.77
C ALA A 49 10.02 -9.51 -16.69
N GLN A 50 10.13 -10.66 -17.35
CA GLN A 50 11.24 -10.96 -18.28
C GLN A 50 11.12 -10.23 -19.64
N LEU A 51 9.94 -9.72 -19.97
CA LEU A 51 9.70 -8.97 -21.20
C LEU A 51 10.00 -7.47 -21.04
N LEU A 52 10.15 -6.99 -19.79
CA LEU A 52 10.45 -5.61 -19.49
C LEU A 52 11.95 -5.34 -19.58
N LYS A 53 12.31 -4.18 -20.14
CA LYS A 53 13.70 -3.70 -20.16
C LYS A 53 14.17 -3.18 -18.78
N ILE A 54 13.23 -3.00 -17.86
CA ILE A 54 13.48 -2.55 -16.50
C ILE A 54 13.22 -3.71 -15.54
N GLY A 55 13.98 -3.77 -14.45
CA GLY A 55 13.73 -4.71 -13.39
C GLY A 55 12.38 -4.43 -12.73
N THR A 56 11.58 -5.47 -12.51
CA THR A 56 10.36 -5.36 -11.71
C THR A 56 10.74 -5.54 -10.24
N PRO A 57 10.51 -4.54 -9.36
CA PRO A 57 10.96 -4.61 -7.98
C PRO A 57 10.12 -5.56 -7.13
N ASP A 58 10.76 -6.09 -6.09
CA ASP A 58 10.11 -6.80 -4.99
C ASP A 58 9.36 -5.83 -4.08
N LEU A 59 8.04 -5.94 -4.05
CA LEU A 59 7.14 -5.08 -3.27
C LEU A 59 6.96 -5.55 -1.82
N THR A 60 7.40 -6.77 -1.49
CA THR A 60 7.26 -7.33 -0.13
C THR A 60 8.11 -6.56 0.90
N HIS A 61 9.13 -5.86 0.43
CA HIS A 61 10.02 -5.04 1.25
C HIS A 61 9.54 -3.59 1.46
N LEU A 62 8.39 -3.17 0.90
CA LEU A 62 7.93 -1.79 0.98
C LEU A 62 7.83 -1.26 2.42
N ALA A 63 7.27 -2.05 3.33
CA ALA A 63 7.18 -1.66 4.74
C ALA A 63 8.55 -1.71 5.44
N ALA A 64 9.33 -2.75 5.19
CA ALA A 64 10.66 -2.92 5.79
C ALA A 64 11.60 -1.77 5.41
N ASN A 65 11.49 -1.27 4.17
CA ASN A 65 12.26 -0.14 3.65
C ASN A 65 11.77 1.22 4.15
N ASN A 66 10.66 1.26 4.91
CA ASN A 66 10.01 2.48 5.39
C ASN A 66 9.65 2.35 6.88
N ASP A 67 10.66 2.03 7.70
CA ASP A 67 10.57 1.91 9.16
C ASP A 67 9.49 0.94 9.67
N GLY A 68 9.25 -0.13 8.92
CA GLY A 68 8.21 -1.12 9.21
C GLY A 68 6.79 -0.65 8.89
N LYS A 69 6.62 0.55 8.31
CA LYS A 69 5.32 1.12 7.95
C LYS A 69 5.12 1.06 6.45
N PHE A 70 3.99 0.52 6.01
CA PHE A 70 3.63 0.54 4.60
C PHE A 70 3.52 2.00 4.09
N PRO A 71 4.24 2.38 3.03
CA PRO A 71 4.25 3.76 2.53
C PRO A 71 3.01 4.02 1.66
N PHE A 72 1.85 4.14 2.29
CA PHE A 72 0.54 4.21 1.60
C PHE A 72 0.46 5.34 0.56
N GLU A 73 0.86 6.56 0.94
CA GLU A 73 0.83 7.72 0.04
C GLU A 73 1.71 7.50 -1.21
N TYR A 74 2.91 6.97 -1.01
CA TYR A 74 3.81 6.65 -2.11
C TYR A 74 3.22 5.59 -3.05
N ALA A 75 2.58 4.55 -2.49
CA ALA A 75 1.92 3.51 -3.28
C ALA A 75 0.76 4.07 -4.10
N VAL A 76 -0.07 4.94 -3.49
CA VAL A 76 -1.15 5.65 -4.21
C VAL A 76 -0.58 6.51 -5.32
N PHE A 77 0.52 7.23 -5.08
CA PHE A 77 1.16 8.07 -6.10
C PHE A 77 1.75 7.28 -7.25
N MET A 78 2.20 6.05 -7.00
CA MET A 78 2.62 5.14 -8.07
C MET A 78 1.42 4.66 -8.91
N ILE A 79 0.28 4.40 -8.27
CA ILE A 79 -0.94 3.96 -8.95
C ILE A 79 -1.55 5.12 -9.74
N ASP A 80 -1.79 6.28 -9.13
CA ASP A 80 -2.44 7.44 -9.76
C ASP A 80 -1.47 8.36 -10.54
N ARG A 81 -0.23 7.90 -10.74
CA ARG A 81 0.85 8.56 -11.51
C ARG A 81 1.34 9.92 -11.00
N ARG A 82 1.13 10.25 -9.73
CA ARG A 82 1.92 11.34 -9.12
C ARG A 82 3.42 11.01 -9.02
N ASN A 83 3.78 9.73 -9.08
CA ASN A 83 5.14 9.23 -9.29
C ASN A 83 5.24 8.50 -10.64
N LEU A 84 5.92 9.10 -11.62
CA LEU A 84 5.93 8.62 -13.01
C LEU A 84 6.94 7.48 -13.24
N ILE A 85 6.41 6.27 -13.46
CA ILE A 85 7.16 5.13 -14.03
C ILE A 85 6.52 4.76 -15.37
N PRO A 86 7.19 4.95 -16.53
CA PRO A 86 6.55 4.74 -17.84
C PRO A 86 5.92 3.36 -18.06
N ALA A 87 6.47 2.31 -17.44
CA ALA A 87 5.94 0.95 -17.51
C ALA A 87 4.57 0.78 -16.82
N HIS A 88 4.18 1.74 -15.97
CA HIS A 88 2.87 1.80 -15.33
C HIS A 88 1.79 2.44 -16.25
N GLY A 89 2.12 2.73 -17.52
CA GLY A 89 1.21 3.24 -18.56
C GLY A 89 0.47 4.52 -18.17
N ASN A 90 -0.57 4.92 -18.92
CA ASN A 90 -1.18 6.26 -18.85
C ASN A 90 -2.20 6.48 -17.73
N ASP A 91 -3.04 5.50 -17.46
CA ASP A 91 -3.90 5.42 -16.29
C ASP A 91 -3.66 4.03 -15.71
N MET A 92 -3.57 3.88 -14.39
CA MET A 92 -3.63 2.55 -13.81
C MET A 92 -5.10 2.16 -13.69
N PRO A 93 -5.49 1.00 -14.22
CA PRO A 93 -4.64 -0.06 -14.72
C PRO A 93 -4.24 0.22 -16.16
N VAL A 94 -3.05 -0.27 -16.49
CA VAL A 94 -2.69 -0.86 -17.79
C VAL A 94 -3.84 -1.13 -18.77
N TRP A 95 -4.79 -1.89 -18.22
CA TRP A 95 -5.50 -2.95 -18.92
C TRP A 95 -7.00 -3.00 -18.61
N GLY A 96 -7.67 -1.93 -18.15
CA GLY A 96 -9.11 -2.03 -17.87
C GLY A 96 -9.85 -0.78 -17.39
N ASP A 97 -11.17 -0.89 -17.45
CA ASP A 97 -12.16 0.14 -17.09
C ASP A 97 -12.44 0.13 -15.58
N ARG A 98 -11.56 0.72 -14.77
CA ARG A 98 -11.83 0.93 -13.33
C ARG A 98 -11.72 2.39 -12.94
#